data_AF-A0A966KPX7-F1
#
_entry.id   AF-A0A966KPX7-F1
#
_cell.length_a   1.000
_cell.length_b   1.000
_cell.length_c   1.000
_cell.angle_alpha   90.00
_cell.angle_beta   90.00
_cell.angle_gamma   90.00
#
_symmetry.space_group_name_H-M   'P 1'
#
loop_
_entity.id
_entity.type
_entity.pdbx_description
1 polymer ?
#
loop_
_entity_poly.entity_id
_entity_poly.type
_entity_poly.pdbx_seq_one_letter_code
_entity_poly.pdbx_strand_id
1 'polypeptide(L)'
;MLDTVTFHHEFESFLTSPAGLVELRDRAVRIWDSQEGTLREYLSMLTVSGPEEWSVACDDDNLVDWYRVLMATHLTPTRALRAPATLRRGLPALGWHATEARRLARGRELLTLAERHLSTAAIERLLPRFGWGHKGWLDQTDLDAALAKMRALDRRSFRDCQDLVPIIEDAFEVFESATRKPDHVLLTIAS
;
A
#
# COMPACT_ATOMS: atom_id res chain seq x y z
N MET A 1 -0.74 -5.90 -16.66
CA MET A 1 -0.46 -6.88 -15.60
C MET A 1 0.97 -6.65 -15.16
N LEU A 2 1.16 -5.73 -14.23
CA LEU A 2 2.44 -5.53 -13.56
C LEU A 2 2.59 -6.66 -12.55
N ASP A 3 3.43 -7.62 -12.87
CA ASP A 3 3.68 -8.81 -12.06
C ASP A 3 4.44 -8.41 -10.78
N THR A 4 3.73 -8.41 -9.65
CA THR A 4 4.34 -8.15 -8.34
C THR A 4 5.44 -9.14 -8.03
N VAL A 5 5.35 -10.40 -8.46
CA VAL A 5 6.41 -11.39 -8.26
C VAL A 5 7.67 -10.95 -8.99
N THR A 6 7.56 -10.58 -10.27
CA THR A 6 8.69 -10.06 -11.06
C THR A 6 9.33 -8.84 -10.40
N PHE A 7 8.55 -7.90 -9.86
CA PHE A 7 9.11 -6.75 -9.12
C PHE A 7 9.98 -7.19 -7.93
N HIS A 8 9.47 -8.08 -7.08
CA HIS A 8 10.22 -8.50 -5.88
C HIS A 8 11.49 -9.26 -6.27
N HIS A 9 11.43 -10.12 -7.30
CA HIS A 9 12.61 -10.82 -7.81
C HIS A 9 13.65 -9.86 -8.41
N GLU A 10 13.20 -8.85 -9.16
CA GLU A 10 14.09 -7.79 -9.69
C GLU A 10 14.74 -7.02 -8.53
N PHE A 11 13.96 -6.64 -7.52
CA PHE A 11 14.48 -5.97 -6.33
C PHE A 11 15.56 -6.80 -5.63
N GLU A 12 15.32 -8.10 -5.41
CA GLU A 12 16.33 -8.98 -4.80
C GLU A 12 17.61 -9.09 -5.62
N SER A 13 17.51 -9.09 -6.95
CA SER A 13 18.67 -9.17 -7.81
C SER A 13 19.63 -7.98 -7.63
N PHE A 14 19.10 -6.79 -7.30
CA PHE A 14 19.93 -5.62 -6.99
C PHE A 14 20.68 -5.76 -5.67
N LEU A 15 20.16 -6.54 -4.73
CA LEU A 15 20.76 -6.70 -3.39
C LEU A 15 22.02 -7.58 -3.38
N THR A 16 22.32 -8.29 -4.47
CA THR A 16 23.41 -9.27 -4.53
C THR A 16 24.79 -8.66 -4.79
N SER A 17 24.88 -7.37 -5.14
CA SER A 17 26.16 -6.72 -5.43
C SER A 17 26.15 -5.22 -5.10
N PRO A 18 27.31 -4.61 -4.81
CA PRO A 18 27.41 -3.16 -4.62
C PRO A 18 26.96 -2.35 -5.85
N ALA A 19 27.22 -2.86 -7.06
CA ALA A 19 26.77 -2.22 -8.30
C ALA A 19 25.23 -2.23 -8.41
N GLY A 20 24.58 -3.32 -7.99
CA GLY A 20 23.12 -3.41 -7.95
C GLY A 20 22.50 -2.41 -6.97
N LEU A 21 23.14 -2.16 -5.81
CA LEU A 21 22.67 -1.14 -4.86
C LEU A 21 22.73 0.29 -5.44
N VAL A 22 23.77 0.60 -6.22
CA VAL A 22 23.88 1.87 -6.95
C VAL A 22 22.76 1.99 -7.99
N GLU A 23 22.51 0.94 -8.75
CA GLU A 23 21.44 0.92 -9.75
C GLU A 23 20.05 1.08 -9.12
N LEU A 24 19.82 0.42 -7.98
CA LEU A 24 18.60 0.53 -7.18
C LEU A 24 18.36 1.98 -6.72
N ARG A 25 19.38 2.62 -6.14
CA ARG A 25 19.33 4.04 -5.76
C ARG A 25 19.01 4.92 -6.98
N ASP A 26 19.74 4.76 -8.08
CA ASP A 26 19.57 5.61 -9.26
C ASP A 26 18.16 5.46 -9.86
N ARG A 27 17.58 4.26 -9.79
CA ARG A 27 16.18 4.03 -10.19
C ARG A 27 15.20 4.70 -9.23
N ALA A 28 15.43 4.62 -7.92
CA ALA A 28 14.62 5.32 -6.93
C ALA A 28 14.64 6.85 -7.17
N VAL A 29 15.81 7.43 -7.43
CA VAL A 29 15.96 8.86 -7.77
C VAL A 29 15.18 9.22 -9.03
N ARG A 30 15.31 8.44 -10.12
CA ARG A 30 14.54 8.69 -11.36
C ARG A 30 13.03 8.66 -11.13
N ILE A 31 12.55 7.74 -10.30
CA ILE A 31 11.13 7.64 -9.94
C ILE A 31 10.71 8.85 -9.10
N TRP A 32 11.57 9.27 -8.15
CA TRP A 32 11.32 10.43 -7.30
C TRP A 32 11.17 11.75 -8.07
N ASP A 33 12.04 11.94 -9.07
CA ASP A 33 12.06 13.13 -9.92
C ASP A 33 11.02 13.11 -11.05
N SER A 34 10.31 11.99 -11.22
CA SER A 34 9.26 11.85 -12.23
C SER A 34 8.20 12.94 -12.10
N GLN A 35 7.79 13.52 -13.22
CA GLN A 35 6.71 14.52 -13.28
C GLN A 35 5.33 13.88 -13.46
N GLU A 36 5.24 12.55 -13.39
CA GLU A 36 3.96 11.84 -13.47
C GLU A 36 3.10 12.17 -12.24
N GLY A 37 1.98 12.87 -12.47
CA GLY A 37 1.16 13.46 -11.40
C GLY A 37 0.71 12.45 -10.36
N THR A 38 0.28 11.25 -10.78
CA THR A 38 -0.25 10.27 -9.84
C THR A 38 0.83 9.54 -9.05
N LEU A 39 2.01 9.34 -9.64
CA LEU A 39 3.20 8.88 -8.94
C LEU A 39 3.63 9.91 -7.88
N ARG A 40 3.60 11.21 -8.23
CA ARG A 40 3.94 12.30 -7.31
C ARG A 40 3.00 12.39 -6.10
N GLU A 41 1.70 12.22 -6.30
CA GLU A 41 0.74 12.13 -5.19
C GLU A 41 1.10 10.99 -4.23
N TYR A 42 1.39 9.80 -4.76
CA TYR A 42 1.83 8.67 -3.94
C TYR A 42 3.13 8.95 -3.18
N LEU A 43 4.16 9.43 -3.87
CA LEU A 43 5.46 9.70 -3.26
C LEU A 43 5.35 10.79 -2.18
N SER A 44 4.54 11.83 -2.39
CA SER A 44 4.29 12.88 -1.38
C SER A 44 3.64 12.35 -0.09
N MET A 45 2.98 11.20 -0.20
CA MET A 45 2.33 10.53 0.92
C MET A 45 3.25 9.58 1.68
N LEU A 46 4.42 9.25 1.13
CA LEU A 46 5.41 8.41 1.78
C LEU A 46 6.21 9.23 2.80
N THR A 47 6.39 8.65 3.98
CA THR A 47 7.37 9.16 4.97
C THR A 47 8.68 8.40 4.71
N VAL A 48 9.49 8.94 3.80
CA VAL A 48 10.79 8.40 3.37
C VAL A 48 11.80 9.55 3.27
N SER A 49 13.08 9.24 3.40
CA SER A 49 14.18 10.17 3.12
C SER A 49 14.18 10.58 1.65
N GLY A 50 14.71 11.76 1.34
CA GLY A 50 14.80 12.27 -0.04
C GLY A 50 16.13 11.91 -0.73
N PRO A 51 16.24 12.18 -2.05
CA PRO A 51 17.47 11.96 -2.82
C PRO A 51 18.73 12.62 -2.22
N GLU A 52 18.56 13.76 -1.56
CA GLU A 52 19.66 14.46 -0.88
C GLU A 52 20.33 13.58 0.18
N GLU A 53 19.53 12.84 0.97
CA GLU A 53 20.00 11.94 2.03
C GLU A 53 20.49 10.60 1.46
N TRP A 54 19.83 10.07 0.41
CA TRP A 54 20.24 8.82 -0.25
C TRP A 54 21.63 8.91 -0.92
N SER A 55 22.07 10.12 -1.26
CA SER A 55 23.37 10.35 -1.91
C SER A 55 24.56 10.26 -0.97
N VAL A 56 24.32 10.44 0.35
CA VAL A 56 25.38 10.50 1.37
C VAL A 56 25.87 9.10 1.78
N ALA A 57 25.02 8.07 1.61
CA ALA A 57 25.44 6.69 1.78
C ALA A 57 24.62 5.74 0.89
N CYS A 58 25.32 5.04 -0.02
CA CYS A 58 24.79 3.87 -0.73
C CYS A 58 24.87 2.64 0.20
N ASP A 59 24.19 2.73 1.34
CA ASP A 59 24.19 1.70 2.36
C ASP A 59 22.78 1.13 2.55
N ASP A 60 22.71 0.10 3.40
CA ASP A 60 21.46 -0.56 3.69
C ASP A 60 20.43 0.40 4.33
N ASP A 61 20.85 1.58 4.83
CA ASP A 61 19.99 2.54 5.54
C ASP A 61 18.79 3.01 4.73
N ASN A 62 18.93 3.09 3.41
CA ASN A 62 17.90 3.60 2.51
C ASN A 62 17.11 2.50 1.78
N LEU A 63 17.39 1.22 2.02
CA LEU A 63 16.80 0.10 1.27
C LEU A 63 15.27 0.04 1.33
N VAL A 64 14.70 0.32 2.51
CA VAL A 64 13.24 0.32 2.68
C VAL A 64 12.59 1.48 1.92
N ASP A 65 13.26 2.62 1.85
CA ASP A 65 12.78 3.79 1.12
C ASP A 65 12.83 3.55 -0.38
N TRP A 66 13.95 3.00 -0.89
CA TRP A 66 14.06 2.63 -2.29
C TRP A 66 13.05 1.56 -2.67
N TYR A 67 12.85 0.54 -1.84
CA TYR A 67 11.82 -0.48 -2.06
C TYR A 67 10.43 0.14 -2.21
N ARG A 68 10.05 1.09 -1.33
CA ARG A 68 8.75 1.78 -1.37
C ARG A 68 8.58 2.67 -2.59
N VAL A 69 9.64 3.37 -2.96
CA VAL A 69 9.67 4.26 -4.13
C VAL A 69 9.56 3.44 -5.40
N LEU A 70 10.32 2.35 -5.54
CA LEU A 70 10.20 1.45 -6.69
C LEU A 70 8.81 0.79 -6.73
N MET A 71 8.29 0.35 -5.60
CA MET A 71 6.93 -0.20 -5.52
C MET A 71 5.87 0.75 -6.09
N ALA A 72 6.07 2.07 -6.00
CA ALA A 72 5.13 3.06 -6.52
C ALA A 72 4.79 2.85 -8.00
N THR A 73 5.75 2.41 -8.81
CA THR A 73 5.56 2.20 -10.26
C THR A 73 4.78 0.93 -10.57
N HIS A 74 4.53 0.09 -9.58
CA HIS A 74 3.81 -1.19 -9.70
C HIS A 74 2.41 -1.14 -9.09
N LEU A 75 2.02 0.00 -8.53
CA LEU A 75 0.75 0.15 -7.83
C LEU A 75 -0.18 1.05 -8.64
N THR A 76 -1.41 0.58 -8.85
CA THR A 76 -2.39 1.44 -9.52
C THR A 76 -3.05 2.36 -8.49
N PRO A 77 -2.91 3.68 -8.63
CA PRO A 77 -3.47 4.63 -7.68
C PRO A 77 -4.99 4.60 -7.73
N THR A 78 -5.62 4.60 -6.56
CA THR A 78 -7.08 4.67 -6.37
C THR A 78 -7.43 5.90 -5.55
N ARG A 79 -8.63 6.45 -5.74
CA ARG A 79 -9.17 7.55 -4.93
C ARG A 79 -9.12 7.19 -3.44
N ALA A 80 -8.72 8.14 -2.61
CA ALA A 80 -8.75 7.96 -1.16
C ALA A 80 -10.17 7.82 -0.60
N LEU A 81 -10.31 7.01 0.44
CA LEU A 81 -11.52 6.96 1.26
C LEU A 81 -11.77 8.32 1.90
N ARG A 82 -13.01 8.78 1.94
CA ARG A 82 -13.38 10.09 2.52
C ARG A 82 -13.15 10.14 4.03
N ALA A 83 -13.37 9.04 4.73
CA ALA A 83 -13.24 8.97 6.19
C ALA A 83 -12.70 7.61 6.68
N PRO A 84 -11.42 7.27 6.39
CA PRO A 84 -10.85 5.96 6.73
C PRO A 84 -10.89 5.67 8.24
N ALA A 85 -10.69 6.68 9.09
CA ALA A 85 -10.77 6.53 10.54
C ALA A 85 -12.20 6.21 11.03
N THR A 86 -13.22 6.74 10.36
CA THR A 86 -14.63 6.46 10.67
C THR A 86 -15.01 5.08 10.14
N LEU A 87 -14.61 4.73 8.91
CA LEU A 87 -14.78 3.39 8.35
C LEU A 87 -14.19 2.32 9.28
N ARG A 88 -12.94 2.50 9.72
CA ARG A 88 -12.27 1.57 10.65
C ARG A 88 -13.05 1.35 11.94
N ARG A 89 -13.62 2.41 12.51
CA ARG A 89 -14.34 2.36 13.79
C ARG A 89 -15.77 1.85 13.63
N GLY A 90 -16.41 2.12 12.50
CA GLY A 90 -17.81 1.80 12.23
C GLY A 90 -18.04 0.37 11.73
N LEU A 91 -17.15 -0.17 10.90
CA LEU A 91 -17.31 -1.53 10.34
C LEU A 91 -17.57 -2.62 11.40
N PRO A 92 -16.94 -2.61 12.59
CA PRO A 92 -17.28 -3.57 13.64
C PRO A 92 -18.74 -3.56 14.10
N ALA A 93 -19.40 -2.39 14.11
CA ALA A 93 -20.83 -2.29 14.45
C ALA A 93 -21.72 -2.97 13.41
N LEU A 94 -21.22 -3.15 12.19
CA LEU A 94 -21.89 -3.87 11.11
C LEU A 94 -21.56 -5.38 11.11
N GLY A 95 -20.71 -5.85 12.04
CA GLY A 95 -20.35 -7.26 12.19
C GLY A 95 -18.96 -7.64 11.65
N TRP A 96 -18.12 -6.67 11.30
CA TRP A 96 -16.80 -6.94 10.71
C TRP A 96 -15.79 -7.14 11.82
N HIS A 97 -14.78 -7.98 11.59
CA HIS A 97 -13.72 -8.11 12.58
C HIS A 97 -12.85 -6.84 12.61
N ALA A 98 -12.37 -6.44 13.79
CA ALA A 98 -11.62 -5.19 13.96
C ALA A 98 -10.32 -5.15 13.13
N THR A 99 -9.66 -6.29 12.93
CA THR A 99 -8.47 -6.39 12.06
C THR A 99 -8.82 -6.21 10.58
N GLU A 100 -9.95 -6.76 10.14
CA GLU A 100 -10.46 -6.56 8.77
C GLU A 100 -10.80 -5.08 8.54
N ALA A 101 -11.50 -4.46 9.49
CA ALA A 101 -11.84 -3.04 9.41
C ALA A 101 -10.60 -2.14 9.36
N ARG A 102 -9.56 -2.45 10.14
CA ARG A 102 -8.27 -1.76 10.07
C ARG A 102 -7.62 -1.92 8.70
N ARG A 103 -7.56 -3.14 8.18
CA ARG A 103 -6.98 -3.45 6.88
C ARG A 103 -7.72 -2.72 5.75
N LEU A 104 -9.05 -2.70 5.73
CA LEU A 104 -9.81 -2.01 4.68
C LEU A 104 -9.64 -0.48 4.75
N ALA A 105 -9.47 0.06 5.94
CA ALA A 105 -9.29 1.50 6.12
C ALA A 105 -7.84 1.99 5.92
N ARG A 106 -6.84 1.11 6.11
CA ARG A 106 -5.41 1.48 6.17
C ARG A 106 -4.49 0.61 5.31
N GLY A 107 -5.04 -0.33 4.56
CA GLY A 107 -4.28 -1.37 3.86
C GLY A 107 -3.55 -2.33 4.81
N ARG A 108 -2.83 -3.28 4.23
CA ARG A 108 -1.88 -4.16 4.90
C ARG A 108 -0.53 -3.49 5.00
N GLU A 109 0.23 -3.82 6.03
CA GLU A 109 1.61 -3.34 6.16
C GLU A 109 2.43 -3.79 4.95
N LEU A 110 3.22 -2.89 4.38
CA LEU A 110 4.07 -3.19 3.22
C LEU A 110 5.07 -4.33 3.51
N LEU A 111 5.46 -4.52 4.78
CA LEU A 111 6.27 -5.67 5.20
C LEU A 111 5.62 -6.99 4.80
N THR A 112 4.30 -7.10 4.85
CA THR A 112 3.60 -8.35 4.47
C THR A 112 3.71 -8.70 2.99
N LEU A 113 4.02 -7.74 2.11
CA LEU A 113 4.39 -8.02 0.71
C LEU A 113 5.80 -8.57 0.63
N ALA A 114 6.74 -7.90 1.30
CA ALA A 114 8.12 -8.34 1.38
C ALA A 114 8.21 -9.77 1.94
N GLU A 115 7.50 -10.07 3.03
CA GLU A 115 7.44 -11.41 3.64
C GLU A 115 6.85 -12.48 2.71
N ARG A 116 5.95 -12.10 1.80
CA ARG A 116 5.30 -13.03 0.87
C ARG A 116 6.17 -13.37 -0.33
N HIS A 117 7.02 -12.45 -0.78
CA HIS A 117 7.67 -12.54 -2.08
C HIS A 117 9.20 -12.48 -2.04
N LEU A 118 9.80 -11.95 -0.98
CA LEU A 118 11.25 -11.91 -0.82
C LEU A 118 11.75 -13.16 -0.06
N SER A 119 13.00 -13.51 -0.30
CA SER A 119 13.80 -14.45 0.45
C SER A 119 14.01 -13.98 1.89
N THR A 120 14.25 -14.95 2.79
CA THR A 120 14.53 -14.66 4.21
C THR A 120 15.71 -13.71 4.39
N ALA A 121 16.78 -13.86 3.59
CA ALA A 121 17.95 -13.00 3.67
C ALA A 121 17.66 -11.54 3.28
N ALA A 122 16.83 -11.32 2.26
CA ALA A 122 16.41 -9.97 1.87
C ALA A 122 15.49 -9.35 2.93
N ILE A 123 14.58 -10.15 3.50
CA ILE A 123 13.69 -9.71 4.59
C ILE A 123 14.52 -9.30 5.81
N GLU A 124 15.51 -10.09 6.23
CA GLU A 124 16.39 -9.77 7.36
C GLU A 124 17.14 -8.46 7.17
N ARG A 125 17.52 -8.11 5.94
CA ARG A 125 18.15 -6.81 5.63
C ARG A 125 17.17 -5.64 5.69
N LEU A 126 15.89 -5.87 5.40
CA LEU A 126 14.84 -4.84 5.40
C LEU A 126 14.17 -4.66 6.77
N LEU A 127 14.03 -5.74 7.55
CA LEU A 127 13.31 -5.79 8.82
C LEU A 127 13.72 -4.72 9.84
N PRO A 128 15.02 -4.44 10.06
CA PRO A 128 15.44 -3.40 11.01
C PRO A 128 14.87 -2.01 10.71
N ARG A 129 14.39 -1.79 9.48
CA ARG A 129 13.95 -0.49 8.99
C ARG A 129 12.49 -0.45 8.53
N PHE A 130 11.77 -1.56 8.65
CA PHE A 130 10.30 -1.52 8.60
C PHE A 130 9.76 -0.91 9.90
N GLY A 131 9.70 0.42 9.95
CA GLY A 131 9.08 1.16 11.04
C GLY A 131 7.56 0.99 11.15
N TRP A 132 6.98 1.52 12.22
CA TRP A 132 5.53 1.55 12.43
C TRP A 132 4.87 2.68 11.62
N GLY A 133 3.73 2.40 10.98
CA GLY A 133 2.81 3.45 10.51
C GLY A 133 2.85 3.82 9.02
N HIS A 134 3.45 3.01 8.16
CA HIS A 134 3.54 3.32 6.74
C HIS A 134 2.35 2.77 5.95
N LYS A 135 1.81 3.60 5.04
CA LYS A 135 0.53 3.42 4.33
C LYS A 135 0.46 2.07 3.62
N GLY A 136 -0.66 1.36 3.82
CA GLY A 136 -0.80 -0.02 3.38
C GLY A 136 -1.39 -0.20 2.00
N TRP A 137 -1.32 -1.44 1.51
CA TRP A 137 -1.83 -1.87 0.20
C TRP A 137 -3.01 -2.86 0.38
N LEU A 138 -3.82 -3.06 -0.66
CA LEU A 138 -4.80 -4.16 -0.70
C LEU A 138 -4.60 -4.97 -1.99
N ASP A 139 -4.72 -6.30 -1.88
CA ASP A 139 -4.84 -7.13 -3.08
C ASP A 139 -6.29 -7.22 -3.56
N GLN A 140 -6.45 -7.79 -4.75
CA GLN A 140 -7.74 -8.05 -5.35
C GLN A 140 -8.61 -8.98 -4.48
N THR A 141 -8.00 -9.90 -3.74
CA THR A 141 -8.74 -10.81 -2.84
C THR A 141 -9.34 -10.05 -1.66
N ASP A 142 -8.61 -9.10 -1.07
CA ASP A 142 -9.12 -8.23 -0.02
C ASP A 142 -10.31 -7.39 -0.52
N LEU A 143 -10.19 -6.82 -1.72
CA LEU A 143 -11.25 -6.00 -2.33
C LEU A 143 -12.49 -6.83 -2.66
N ASP A 144 -12.32 -8.00 -3.29
CA ASP A 144 -13.43 -8.88 -3.63
C ASP A 144 -14.17 -9.37 -2.39
N ALA A 145 -13.43 -9.77 -1.35
CA ALA A 145 -14.01 -10.18 -0.08
C ALA A 145 -14.77 -9.02 0.61
N ALA A 146 -14.22 -7.80 0.57
CA ALA A 146 -14.87 -6.62 1.13
C ALA A 146 -16.17 -6.30 0.39
N LEU A 147 -16.16 -6.29 -0.94
CA LEU A 147 -17.34 -6.02 -1.76
C LEU A 147 -18.41 -7.09 -1.58
N ALA A 148 -18.02 -8.37 -1.50
CA ALA A 148 -18.96 -9.46 -1.23
C ALA A 148 -19.67 -9.26 0.12
N LYS A 149 -18.91 -8.94 1.19
CA LYS A 149 -19.48 -8.66 2.51
C LYS A 149 -20.36 -7.40 2.50
N MET A 150 -19.93 -6.32 1.85
CA MET A 150 -20.72 -5.09 1.75
C MET A 150 -22.05 -5.30 1.03
N ARG A 151 -22.08 -6.09 -0.05
CA ARG A 151 -23.32 -6.46 -0.76
C ARG A 151 -24.27 -7.30 0.09
N ALA A 152 -23.74 -8.04 1.06
CA ALA A 152 -24.50 -8.88 1.98
C ALA A 152 -25.00 -8.15 3.24
N LEU A 153 -24.70 -6.85 3.40
CA LEU A 153 -25.15 -6.06 4.54
C LEU A 153 -26.68 -5.94 4.58
N ASP A 154 -27.29 -6.31 5.71
CA ASP A 154 -28.70 -6.05 5.96
C ASP A 154 -28.90 -4.57 6.27
N ARG A 155 -29.86 -3.93 5.58
CA ARG A 155 -30.27 -2.54 5.84
C ARG A 155 -30.69 -2.34 7.30
N ARG A 156 -31.20 -3.38 7.97
CA ARG A 156 -31.58 -3.34 9.39
C ARG A 156 -30.39 -3.13 10.31
N SER A 157 -29.19 -3.58 9.93
CA SER A 157 -27.96 -3.38 10.70
C SER A 157 -27.58 -1.91 10.85
N PHE A 158 -28.08 -1.04 9.96
CA PHE A 158 -27.82 0.40 10.00
C PHE A 158 -28.79 1.19 10.88
N ARG A 159 -29.79 0.55 11.51
CA ARG A 159 -30.80 1.24 12.31
C ARG A 159 -30.18 2.14 13.38
N ASP A 160 -29.14 1.63 14.04
CA ASP A 160 -28.45 2.30 15.16
C ASP A 160 -27.13 2.97 14.74
N CYS A 161 -26.81 2.98 13.44
CA CYS A 161 -25.58 3.57 12.89
C CYS A 161 -25.79 4.18 11.49
N GLN A 162 -26.84 5.00 11.37
CA GLN A 162 -27.22 5.64 10.10
C GLN A 162 -26.13 6.57 9.54
N ASP A 163 -25.31 7.13 10.42
CA ASP A 163 -24.14 7.94 10.10
C ASP A 163 -23.07 7.16 9.31
N LEU A 164 -23.06 5.82 9.41
CA LEU A 164 -22.13 4.98 8.67
C LEU A 164 -22.54 4.75 7.21
N VAL A 165 -23.82 4.92 6.86
CA VAL A 165 -24.32 4.69 5.48
C VAL A 165 -23.48 5.42 4.42
N PRO A 166 -23.30 6.76 4.49
CA PRO A 166 -22.51 7.47 3.48
C PRO A 166 -21.03 7.07 3.47
N ILE A 167 -20.49 6.56 4.59
CA ILE A 167 -19.11 6.09 4.68
C ILE A 167 -18.93 4.72 4.01
N ILE A 168 -19.92 3.84 4.15
CA ILE A 168 -19.94 2.53 3.49
C ILE A 168 -20.17 2.67 1.99
N GLU A 169 -21.06 3.57 1.57
CA GLU A 169 -21.28 3.88 0.15
C GLU A 169 -20.00 4.42 -0.51
N ASP A 170 -19.32 5.39 0.13
CA ASP A 170 -18.03 5.91 -0.35
C ASP A 170 -16.97 4.80 -0.46
N ALA A 171 -16.86 3.93 0.56
CA ALA A 171 -15.92 2.82 0.55
C ALA A 171 -16.26 1.78 -0.53
N PHE A 172 -17.54 1.49 -0.74
CA PHE A 172 -18.00 0.57 -1.78
C PHE A 172 -17.62 1.08 -3.17
N GLU A 173 -17.87 2.35 -3.47
CA GLU A 173 -17.49 2.96 -4.76
C GLU A 173 -15.98 2.94 -4.98
N VAL A 174 -15.19 3.27 -3.95
CA VAL A 174 -13.73 3.23 -4.01
C VAL A 174 -13.24 1.80 -4.29
N PHE A 175 -13.77 0.80 -3.59
CA PHE A 175 -13.38 -0.59 -3.77
C PHE A 175 -13.87 -1.15 -5.10
N GLU A 176 -15.07 -0.81 -5.57
CA GLU A 176 -15.57 -1.24 -6.87
C GLU A 176 -14.76 -0.63 -8.02
N SER A 177 -14.35 0.63 -7.90
CA SER A 177 -13.45 1.26 -8.86
C SER A 177 -12.06 0.61 -8.84
N ALA A 178 -11.58 0.25 -7.65
CA ALA A 178 -10.33 -0.46 -7.47
C ALA A 178 -10.33 -1.84 -8.15
N THR A 179 -11.40 -2.64 -8.00
CA THR A 179 -11.46 -4.00 -8.58
C THR A 179 -11.54 -4.05 -10.10
N ARG A 180 -11.89 -2.94 -10.76
CA ARG A 180 -11.86 -2.83 -12.22
C ARG A 180 -10.46 -2.63 -12.78
N LYS A 181 -9.45 -2.51 -11.93
CA LYS A 181 -8.05 -2.36 -12.33
C LYS A 181 -7.40 -3.75 -12.41
N PRO A 182 -6.59 -4.01 -13.45
CA PRO A 182 -6.02 -5.33 -13.69
C PRO A 182 -4.89 -5.70 -12.72
N ASP A 183 -4.48 -4.78 -11.83
CA ASP A 183 -3.25 -4.86 -11.04
C ASP A 183 -3.56 -4.66 -9.53
N HIS A 184 -2.59 -4.98 -8.66
CA HIS A 184 -2.70 -4.72 -7.23
C HIS A 184 -2.96 -3.23 -6.97
N VAL A 185 -3.94 -2.94 -6.10
CA VAL A 185 -4.36 -1.56 -5.84
C VAL A 185 -3.77 -1.09 -4.53
N LEU A 186 -2.95 -0.05 -4.60
CA LEU A 186 -2.60 0.69 -3.41
C LEU A 186 -3.79 1.58 -3.03
N LEU A 187 -4.35 1.33 -1.84
CA LEU A 187 -5.21 2.32 -1.23
C LEU A 187 -4.36 3.50 -0.81
N THR A 188 -4.51 4.61 -1.53
CA THR A 188 -4.04 5.89 -1.04
C THR A 188 -4.89 6.24 0.18
N ILE A 189 -4.34 6.02 1.36
CA ILE A 189 -5.00 6.44 2.60
C ILE A 189 -4.63 7.90 2.76
N ALA A 190 -5.56 8.78 2.38
CA ALA A 190 -5.52 10.16 2.80
C ALA A 190 -5.53 10.19 4.33
N SER A 191 -4.52 10.83 4.89
CA SER A 191 -4.39 11.18 6.31
C SER A 191 -5.48 12.14 6.74
#